data_AF-A0A442J602-F1
#
_entry.id   AF-A0A442J602-F1
#
_cell.length_a   1.000
_cell.length_b   1.000
_cell.length_c   1.000
_cell.angle_alpha   90.00
_cell.angle_beta   90.00
_cell.angle_gamma   90.00
#
_symmetry.space_group_name_H-M   'P 1'
#
loop_
_entity.id
_entity.type
_entity.pdbx_description
1 polymer ?
#
loop_
_entity_poly.entity_id
_entity_poly.type
_entity_poly.pdbx_seq_one_letter_code
_entity_poly.pdbx_strand_id
1 'polypeptide(L)'
;MNLVTLQLAVSGGDILHPTCLHTEAIWPGTLSKHRLRALECLNALSLGQHPPARLFPPEKRGPRLTFVLRALDGSLAGASHRELAEALIGHRRVHADWRDPRDHLRDRI
;
A
#
# COMPACT_ATOMS: atom_id res chain seq x y z
N MET A 1 -8.67 -11.81 -1.23
CA MET A 1 -7.53 -11.36 -2.04
C MET A 1 -6.45 -12.42 -1.86
N ASN A 2 -6.23 -13.30 -2.85
CA ASN A 2 -5.19 -14.31 -2.73
C ASN A 2 -3.83 -13.60 -2.79
N LEU A 3 -3.10 -13.60 -1.68
CA LEU A 3 -1.71 -13.15 -1.66
C LEU A 3 -0.92 -14.16 -2.49
N VAL A 4 -0.52 -13.79 -3.70
CA VAL A 4 0.42 -14.59 -4.48
C VAL A 4 1.82 -14.31 -3.92
N THR A 5 2.33 -15.25 -3.14
CA THR A 5 3.67 -15.19 -2.56
C THR A 5 4.70 -15.77 -3.53
N LEU A 6 5.80 -15.04 -3.79
CA LEU A 6 6.99 -15.56 -4.48
C LEU A 6 7.96 -16.09 -3.43
N GLN A 7 8.29 -17.37 -3.50
CA GLN A 7 9.32 -17.97 -2.65
C GLN A 7 10.65 -18.02 -3.41
N LEU A 8 11.72 -17.64 -2.72
CA LEU A 8 13.07 -17.61 -3.26
C LEU A 8 13.99 -18.37 -2.31
N ALA A 9 14.72 -19.35 -2.85
CA ALA A 9 15.82 -19.97 -2.16
C ALA A 9 17.11 -19.19 -2.49
N VAL A 10 17.91 -18.90 -1.48
CA VAL A 10 19.21 -18.25 -1.63
C VAL A 10 20.28 -19.32 -1.63
N SER A 11 21.21 -19.26 -2.57
CA SER A 11 22.39 -20.14 -2.63
C SER A 11 23.66 -19.30 -2.83
N GLY A 12 24.83 -19.90 -2.57
CA GLY A 12 26.12 -19.21 -2.61
C GLY A 12 26.31 -18.26 -1.43
N GLY A 13 27.05 -17.19 -1.65
CA GLY A 13 27.41 -16.21 -0.61
C GLY A 13 28.88 -16.28 -0.17
N ASP A 14 29.73 -16.93 -0.96
CA ASP A 14 31.19 -16.91 -0.79
C ASP A 14 31.87 -16.35 -2.05
N ILE A 15 33.21 -16.25 -2.02
CA ILE A 15 34.00 -15.66 -3.11
C ILE A 15 33.92 -16.50 -4.41
N LEU A 16 33.78 -17.82 -4.28
CA LEU A 16 33.72 -18.77 -5.41
C LEU A 16 32.30 -18.97 -5.92
N HIS A 17 31.29 -18.75 -5.07
CA HIS A 17 29.88 -18.93 -5.36
C HIS A 17 29.11 -17.63 -5.10
N PRO A 18 28.96 -16.74 -6.11
CA PRO A 18 28.18 -15.52 -5.96
C PRO A 18 26.74 -15.84 -5.54
N THR A 19 26.14 -14.96 -4.75
CA THR A 19 24.77 -15.14 -4.25
C THR A 19 23.79 -15.26 -5.42
N CYS A 20 23.06 -16.37 -5.44
CA CYS A 20 22.06 -16.67 -6.47
C CYS A 20 20.67 -16.86 -5.82
N LEU A 21 19.63 -16.40 -6.53
CA LEU A 21 18.24 -16.57 -6.13
C LEU A 21 17.55 -17.59 -7.03
N HIS A 22 16.97 -18.61 -6.43
CA HIS A 22 16.25 -19.67 -7.11
C HIS A 22 14.77 -19.63 -6.78
N THR A 23 13.92 -19.87 -7.77
CA THR A 23 12.49 -20.17 -7.61
C THR A 23 12.20 -21.45 -8.36
N GLU A 24 11.13 -22.16 -8.01
CA GLU A 24 10.54 -23.16 -8.90
C GLU A 24 10.41 -22.57 -10.30
N ALA A 25 10.75 -23.32 -11.34
CA ALA A 25 10.60 -22.88 -12.73
C ALA A 25 9.26 -23.32 -13.35
N ILE A 26 8.63 -24.35 -12.76
CA ILE A 26 7.39 -24.95 -13.26
C ILE A 26 6.27 -24.54 -12.31
N TRP A 27 5.26 -23.87 -12.86
CA TRP A 27 4.13 -23.35 -12.10
C TRP A 27 2.80 -23.78 -12.72
N PRO A 28 1.74 -23.88 -11.91
CA PRO A 28 0.38 -23.90 -12.44
C PRO A 28 0.16 -22.65 -13.31
N GLY A 29 -0.41 -22.82 -14.51
CA GLY A 29 -0.62 -21.72 -15.48
C GLY A 29 -1.41 -20.54 -14.92
N THR A 30 -2.24 -20.77 -13.90
CA THR A 30 -2.99 -19.74 -13.17
C THR A 30 -2.11 -18.74 -12.43
N LEU A 31 -0.90 -19.13 -12.03
CA LEU A 31 0.04 -18.31 -11.26
C LEU A 31 1.15 -17.70 -12.12
N SER A 32 1.35 -18.17 -13.35
CA SER A 32 2.51 -17.78 -14.19
C SER A 32 2.60 -16.27 -14.40
N LYS A 33 1.49 -15.59 -14.72
CA LYS A 33 1.50 -14.13 -14.89
C LYS A 33 1.87 -13.40 -13.61
N HIS A 34 1.37 -13.84 -12.46
CA HIS A 34 1.66 -13.20 -11.18
C HIS A 34 3.11 -13.40 -10.76
N ARG A 35 3.67 -14.61 -10.94
CA ARG A 35 5.08 -14.89 -10.62
C ARG A 35 6.05 -14.11 -11.53
N LEU A 36 5.77 -14.02 -12.83
CA LEU A 36 6.56 -13.20 -13.74
C LEU A 36 6.56 -11.71 -13.34
N ARG A 37 5.40 -11.17 -12.97
CA ARG A 37 5.31 -9.78 -12.47
C ARG A 37 6.10 -9.57 -11.18
N ALA A 38 6.05 -10.53 -10.26
CA ALA A 38 6.82 -10.46 -9.02
C ALA A 38 8.33 -10.47 -9.28
N LEU A 39 8.81 -11.33 -10.19
CA LEU A 39 10.22 -11.36 -10.61
C LEU A 39 10.64 -10.05 -11.28
N GLU A 40 9.78 -9.47 -12.13
CA GLU A 40 10.05 -8.17 -12.75
C GLU A 40 10.18 -7.06 -11.70
N CYS A 41 9.28 -7.03 -10.71
CA CYS A 41 9.34 -6.07 -9.60
C CYS A 41 10.62 -6.24 -8.78
N LEU A 42 10.98 -7.48 -8.44
CA LEU A 42 12.18 -7.79 -7.70
C LEU A 42 13.43 -7.31 -8.44
N ASN A 43 13.49 -7.53 -9.75
CA ASN A 43 14.60 -7.08 -10.57
C ASN A 43 14.73 -5.54 -10.56
N ALA A 44 13.61 -4.82 -10.73
CA ALA A 44 13.60 -3.36 -10.65
C ALA A 44 14.12 -2.86 -9.28
N LEU A 45 13.63 -3.44 -8.18
CA LEU A 45 14.07 -3.08 -6.83
C LEU A 45 15.55 -3.39 -6.59
N SER A 46 16.05 -4.53 -7.09
CA SER A 46 17.47 -4.91 -6.96
C SER A 46 18.41 -3.94 -7.67
N LEU A 47 17.93 -3.25 -8.71
CA LEU A 47 18.64 -2.22 -9.45
C LEU A 47 18.42 -0.81 -8.86
N GLY A 48 17.76 -0.69 -7.70
CA GLY A 48 17.43 0.59 -7.08
C GLY A 48 16.37 1.40 -7.84
N GLN A 49 15.61 0.76 -8.74
CA GLN A 49 14.58 1.40 -9.53
C GLN A 49 13.22 1.33 -8.83
N HIS A 50 12.30 2.18 -9.27
CA HIS A 50 10.92 2.10 -8.83
C HIS A 50 10.21 0.91 -9.48
N PRO A 51 9.26 0.28 -8.79
CA PRO A 51 8.43 -0.76 -9.38
C PRO A 51 7.72 -0.25 -10.64
N PRO A 52 7.62 -1.05 -11.71
CA PRO A 52 7.00 -0.60 -12.96
C PRO A 52 5.54 -0.19 -12.75
N ALA A 53 5.18 1.05 -13.09
CA ALA A 53 3.83 1.59 -12.86
C ALA A 53 2.71 0.74 -13.49
N ARG A 54 2.99 0.07 -14.62
CA ARG A 54 2.05 -0.85 -15.28
C ARG A 54 1.65 -2.06 -14.42
N LEU A 55 2.47 -2.41 -13.44
CA LEU A 55 2.22 -3.51 -12.50
C LEU A 55 1.46 -3.04 -11.26
N PHE A 56 1.48 -1.74 -10.98
CA PHE A 56 0.84 -1.10 -9.83
C PHE A 56 -0.06 0.05 -10.31
N PRO A 57 -1.18 -0.27 -11.00
CA PRO A 57 -2.13 0.76 -11.38
C PRO A 57 -2.63 1.48 -10.12
N PRO A 58 -2.90 2.80 -10.19
CA PRO A 58 -3.46 3.53 -9.05
C PRO A 58 -4.72 2.84 -8.52
N GLU A 59 -4.78 2.58 -7.22
CA GLU A 59 -5.96 2.04 -6.57
C GLU A 59 -7.10 3.06 -6.68
N LYS A 60 -8.23 2.66 -7.28
CA LYS A 60 -9.37 3.56 -7.50
C LYS A 60 -9.88 4.16 -6.19
N ARG A 61 -9.75 3.40 -5.10
CA ARG A 61 -10.13 3.82 -3.75
C ARG A 61 -9.02 4.57 -3.01
N GLY A 62 -7.89 4.83 -3.64
CA GLY A 62 -6.69 5.44 -3.05
C GLY A 62 -6.97 6.69 -2.23
N PRO A 63 -7.71 7.69 -2.74
CA PRO A 63 -8.05 8.89 -1.97
C PRO A 63 -8.84 8.57 -0.69
N ARG A 64 -9.83 7.68 -0.77
CA ARG A 64 -10.62 7.24 0.39
C ARG A 64 -9.78 6.44 1.38
N LEU A 65 -8.95 5.52 0.91
CA LEU A 65 -8.06 4.73 1.78
C LEU A 65 -7.02 5.61 2.46
N THR A 66 -6.46 6.59 1.76
CA THR A 66 -5.54 7.58 2.32
C THR A 66 -6.22 8.39 3.42
N PHE A 67 -7.48 8.82 3.20
CA PHE A 67 -8.27 9.50 4.22
C PHE A 67 -8.46 8.63 5.47
N VAL A 68 -8.89 7.36 5.28
CA VAL A 68 -9.11 6.41 6.39
C VAL A 68 -7.83 6.12 7.15
N LEU A 69 -6.71 5.89 6.46
CA LEU A 69 -5.42 5.61 7.11
C LEU A 69 -4.94 6.80 7.94
N ARG A 70 -5.04 8.03 7.41
CA ARG A 70 -4.67 9.23 8.16
C ARG A 70 -5.57 9.47 9.37
N ALA A 71 -6.88 9.21 9.24
CA ALA A 71 -7.82 9.29 10.36
C ALA A 71 -7.48 8.25 11.44
N LEU A 72 -7.15 7.02 11.03
CA LEU A 72 -6.72 5.96 11.93
C LEU A 72 -5.42 6.32 12.65
N ASP A 73 -4.40 6.78 11.93
CA ASP A 73 -3.11 7.18 12.51
C ASP A 73 -3.30 8.27 13.58
N GLY A 74 -4.11 9.30 13.30
CA GLY A 74 -4.38 10.35 14.28
C GLY A 74 -5.23 9.87 15.46
N SER A 75 -6.22 9.00 15.23
CA SER A 75 -7.01 8.38 16.30
C SER A 75 -6.13 7.53 17.24
N LEU A 76 -5.22 6.74 16.68
CA LEU A 76 -4.23 5.97 17.43
C LEU A 76 -3.24 6.87 18.19
N ALA A 77 -2.95 8.06 17.67
CA ALA A 77 -2.16 9.08 18.36
C ALA A 77 -2.97 9.86 19.43
N GLY A 78 -4.25 9.55 19.62
CA GLY A 78 -5.13 10.16 20.63
C GLY A 78 -5.84 11.44 20.19
N ALA A 79 -5.82 11.78 18.90
CA ALA A 79 -6.54 12.94 18.38
C ALA A 79 -8.06 12.77 18.52
N SER A 80 -8.74 13.83 18.92
CA SER A 80 -10.20 13.88 18.93
C SER A 80 -10.76 13.89 17.51
N HIS A 81 -12.03 13.50 17.36
CA HIS A 81 -12.71 13.54 16.05
C HIS A 81 -12.68 14.96 15.44
N ARG A 82 -12.71 16.01 16.28
CA ARG A 82 -12.66 17.39 15.81
C ARG A 82 -11.29 17.76 15.23
N GLU A 83 -10.22 17.40 15.93
CA GLU A 83 -8.84 17.63 15.46
C GLU A 83 -8.57 16.86 14.15
N LEU A 84 -9.05 15.60 14.06
CA LEU A 84 -9.01 14.82 12.82
C LEU A 84 -9.75 15.51 11.68
N ALA A 85 -10.95 16.02 11.94
CA ALA A 85 -11.73 16.75 10.94
C ALA A 85 -11.01 18.03 10.49
N GLU A 86 -10.43 18.79 11.43
CA GLU A 86 -9.74 20.05 11.15
C GLU A 86 -8.47 19.81 10.31
N ALA A 87 -7.78 18.70 10.54
CA ALA A 87 -6.61 18.27 9.78
C ALA A 87 -6.94 17.68 8.40
N LEU A 88 -8.02 16.89 8.29
CA LEU A 88 -8.35 16.15 7.06
C LEU A 88 -9.28 16.91 6.11
N ILE A 89 -10.17 17.75 6.65
CA ILE A 89 -11.22 18.46 5.91
C ILE A 89 -10.98 19.97 5.90
N GLY A 90 -10.33 20.49 6.95
CA GLY A 90 -9.93 21.89 7.06
C GLY A 90 -10.74 22.68 8.08
N HIS A 91 -10.05 23.58 8.78
CA HIS A 91 -10.59 24.33 9.91
C HIS A 91 -11.85 25.13 9.58
N ARG A 92 -11.89 25.82 8.43
CA ARG A 92 -13.02 26.68 8.05
C ARG A 92 -14.33 25.90 7.94
N ARG A 93 -14.27 24.68 7.37
CA ARG A 93 -15.45 23.84 7.17
C ARG A 93 -15.89 23.19 8.48
N VAL A 94 -14.95 22.70 9.27
CA VAL A 94 -15.27 22.15 10.59
C VAL A 94 -15.92 23.22 11.47
N HIS A 95 -15.36 24.43 11.53
CA HIS A 95 -15.94 25.51 12.33
C HIS A 95 -17.39 25.85 11.92
N ALA A 96 -17.70 25.85 10.61
CA ALA A 96 -19.03 26.15 10.11
C ALA A 96 -20.04 25.02 10.41
N ASP A 97 -19.65 23.76 10.17
CA ASP A 97 -20.62 22.67 10.01
C ASP A 97 -20.55 21.60 11.12
N TRP A 98 -19.61 21.68 12.09
CA TRP A 98 -19.37 20.62 13.09
C TRP A 98 -20.60 20.23 13.93
N ARG A 99 -21.53 21.18 14.12
CA ARG A 99 -22.76 21.00 14.90
C ARG A 99 -24.02 21.06 14.03
N ASP A 100 -23.89 21.19 12.71
CA ASP A 100 -25.05 21.23 11.83
C ASP A 100 -25.70 19.83 11.77
N PRO A 101 -26.94 19.65 12.25
CA PRO A 101 -27.61 18.35 12.20
C PRO A 101 -27.92 17.89 10.76
N ARG A 102 -27.80 18.76 9.77
CA ARG A 102 -28.08 18.47 8.35
C ARG A 102 -26.84 18.15 7.53
N ASP A 103 -25.65 18.57 7.96
CA ASP A 103 -24.37 18.14 7.38
C ASP A 103 -23.66 17.27 8.41
N HIS A 104 -23.78 15.94 8.23
CA HIS A 104 -23.22 14.90 9.07
C HIS A 104 -21.68 14.83 8.98
N LEU A 105 -21.00 15.99 9.04
CA LEU A 105 -19.56 16.13 8.95
C LEU A 105 -18.86 15.29 10.03
N ARG A 106 -19.44 15.23 11.22
CA ARG A 106 -18.96 14.41 12.33
C ARG A 106 -19.05 12.92 12.03
N ASP A 107 -20.08 12.46 11.32
CA ASP A 107 -20.26 11.03 11.02
C ASP A 107 -19.33 10.53 9.90
N ARG A 108 -18.62 11.46 9.24
CA ARG A 108 -17.62 11.15 8.20
C ARG A 108 -16.22 10.90 8.75
N ILE A 109 -16.01 11.11 10.05
CA ILE A 109 -14.75 10.93 10.79
C ILE A 109 -14.91 9.74 11.73
#